data_AF-A0A116MEH3-F1
#
_entry.id   AF-A0A116MEH3-F1
#
_cell.length_a   1.000
_cell.length_b   1.000
_cell.length_c   1.000
_cell.angle_alpha   90.00
_cell.angle_beta   90.00
_cell.angle_gamma   90.00
#
_symmetry.space_group_name_H-M   'P 1'
#
loop_
_entity.id
_entity.type
_entity.pdbx_description
1 polymer ?
#
loop_
_entity_poly.entity_id
_entity_poly.type
_entity_poly.pdbx_seq_one_letter_code
_entity_poly.pdbx_strand_id
1 'polypeptide(L)'
;MQSTGLFDKNGQEIFEGDVVKIMDEDGDSEISAVTFKHGASGMTITGVFVPFVTMIVEATVDYTLEIISNIHANPELVEGVENE
;
A
#
# COMPACT_ATOMS: atom_id res chain seq x y z
N MET A 1 12.99 -1.73 8.24
CA MET A 1 11.88 -1.97 7.30
C MET A 1 11.54 -3.45 7.38
N GLN A 2 10.31 -3.78 7.74
CA GLN A 2 9.81 -5.16 7.78
C GLN A 2 9.39 -5.60 6.37
N SER A 3 9.82 -6.78 5.93
CA SER A 3 9.37 -7.38 4.66
C SER A 3 7.90 -7.78 4.74
N THR A 4 7.16 -7.57 3.65
CA THR A 4 5.79 -8.08 3.49
C THR A 4 5.74 -9.44 2.80
N GLY A 5 6.82 -9.83 2.10
CA GLY A 5 6.85 -11.00 1.22
C GLY A 5 6.04 -10.84 -0.08
N LEU A 6 5.52 -9.65 -0.37
CA LEU A 6 4.77 -9.32 -1.57
C LEU A 6 5.62 -8.47 -2.52
N PHE A 7 5.29 -8.53 -3.80
CA PHE A 7 6.01 -7.83 -4.86
C PHE A 7 5.05 -6.94 -5.64
N ASP A 8 5.54 -5.76 -6.02
CA ASP A 8 4.82 -4.82 -6.86
C ASP A 8 4.80 -5.28 -8.34
N LYS A 9 4.14 -4.52 -9.20
CA LYS A 9 4.04 -4.83 -10.64
C LYS A 9 5.38 -4.91 -11.37
N ASN A 10 6.44 -4.29 -10.83
CA ASN A 10 7.78 -4.27 -11.39
C ASN A 10 8.65 -5.40 -10.83
N GLY A 11 8.10 -6.25 -9.96
CA GLY A 11 8.83 -7.32 -9.29
C GLY A 11 9.74 -6.83 -8.17
N GLN A 12 9.55 -5.60 -7.68
CA GLN A 12 10.23 -5.08 -6.51
C GLN A 12 9.46 -5.50 -5.26
N GLU A 13 10.17 -6.01 -4.25
CA GLU A 13 9.56 -6.39 -2.97
C GLU A 13 9.04 -5.16 -2.23
N ILE A 14 7.85 -5.29 -1.65
CA ILE A 14 7.18 -4.26 -0.85
C ILE A 14 7.58 -4.43 0.62
N PHE A 15 7.97 -3.34 1.27
CA PHE A 15 8.34 -3.28 2.67
C PHE A 15 7.48 -2.29 3.45
N GLU A 16 7.46 -2.44 4.77
CA GLU A 16 6.94 -1.42 5.67
C GLU A 16 7.68 -0.09 5.47
N GLY A 17 6.90 0.98 5.28
CA GLY A 17 7.38 2.33 4.98
C GLY A 17 7.47 2.65 3.49
N ASP A 18 7.26 1.69 2.59
CA ASP A 18 7.13 2.00 1.16
C ASP A 18 5.85 2.77 0.89
N VAL A 19 5.92 3.71 -0.04
CA VAL A 19 4.77 4.43 -0.56
C VAL A 19 4.39 3.80 -1.88
N VAL A 20 3.16 3.29 -1.94
CA VAL A 20 2.65 2.57 -3.10
C VAL A 20 1.49 3.30 -3.72
N LYS A 21 1.45 3.27 -5.05
CA LYS A 21 0.30 3.66 -5.85
C LYS A 21 -0.57 2.44 -6.07
N ILE A 22 -1.82 2.50 -5.61
CA ILE A 22 -2.86 1.51 -5.86
C ILE A 22 -3.64 1.97 -7.07
N MET A 23 -3.79 1.11 -8.08
CA MET A 23 -4.61 1.36 -9.27
C MET A 23 -5.68 0.29 -9.38
N ASP A 24 -6.93 0.68 -9.61
CA ASP A 24 -8.01 -0.24 -9.93
C ASP A 24 -8.15 -0.49 -11.45
N GLU A 25 -9.14 -1.30 -11.82
CA GLU A 25 -9.43 -1.66 -13.20
C GLU A 25 -9.99 -0.50 -14.05
N ASP A 26 -10.63 0.48 -13.40
CA ASP A 26 -11.20 1.67 -14.05
C ASP A 26 -10.12 2.75 -14.27
N GLY A 27 -8.94 2.58 -13.69
CA GLY A 27 -7.77 3.46 -13.83
C GLY A 27 -7.72 4.55 -12.77
N ASP A 28 -8.63 4.53 -11.79
CA ASP A 28 -8.55 5.37 -10.61
C ASP A 28 -7.40 4.89 -9.72
N SER A 29 -6.79 5.84 -9.00
CA SER A 29 -5.62 5.54 -8.20
C SER A 29 -5.51 6.33 -6.92
N GLU A 30 -5.02 5.67 -5.88
CA GLU A 30 -4.75 6.24 -4.57
C GLU A 30 -3.28 5.98 -4.18
N ILE A 31 -2.73 6.81 -3.29
CA ILE A 31 -1.38 6.66 -2.77
C ILE A 31 -1.47 6.42 -1.27
N SER A 32 -0.75 5.42 -0.77
CA SER A 32 -0.72 5.11 0.65
C SER A 32 0.64 4.56 1.07
N ALA A 33 0.99 4.78 2.34
CA ALA A 33 2.15 4.13 2.94
C ALA A 33 1.79 2.72 3.42
N VAL A 34 2.71 1.79 3.22
CA VAL A 34 2.62 0.45 3.78
C VAL A 34 2.95 0.50 5.27
N THR A 35 1.99 0.07 6.09
CA THR A 35 2.10 0.06 7.56
C THR A 35 1.82 -1.32 8.12
N PHE A 36 2.37 -1.59 9.30
CA PHE A 36 2.06 -2.79 10.07
C PHE A 36 1.10 -2.44 11.22
N LYS A 37 -0.17 -2.82 11.09
CA LYS A 37 -1.21 -2.60 12.11
C LYS A 37 -1.93 -3.91 12.40
N HIS A 38 -2.32 -4.12 13.66
CA HIS A 38 -3.10 -5.28 14.09
C HIS A 38 -2.50 -6.66 13.72
N GLY A 39 -1.18 -6.76 13.59
CA GLY A 39 -0.50 -8.01 13.25
C GLY A 39 -0.44 -8.32 11.75
N ALA A 40 -0.81 -7.37 10.88
CA ALA A 40 -0.75 -7.52 9.44
C ALA A 40 -0.12 -6.31 8.75
N SER A 41 0.56 -6.55 7.64
CA SER A 41 0.99 -5.49 6.72
C SER A 41 -0.16 -5.10 5.80
N GLY A 42 -0.32 -3.80 5.56
CA GLY A 42 -1.39 -3.26 4.73
C GLY A 42 -1.23 -1.77 4.50
N MET A 43 -2.32 -1.14 4.10
CA MET A 43 -2.38 0.26 3.71
C MET A 43 -3.72 0.86 4.14
N THR A 44 -3.75 2.18 4.29
CA THR A 44 -5.01 2.89 4.49
C THR A 44 -5.54 3.32 3.12
N ILE A 45 -6.70 2.83 2.74
CA ILE A 45 -7.42 3.20 1.51
C ILE A 45 -8.70 3.89 1.94
N THR A 46 -8.93 5.13 1.50
CA THR A 46 -10.13 5.91 1.88
C THR A 46 -10.37 6.00 3.41
N GLY A 47 -9.29 6.07 4.19
CA GLY A 47 -9.34 6.17 5.67
C GLY A 47 -9.52 4.84 6.40
N VAL A 48 -9.61 3.72 5.69
CA VAL A 48 -9.75 2.38 6.29
C VAL A 48 -8.47 1.59 6.11
N PHE A 49 -7.96 0.99 7.19
CA PHE A 49 -6.83 0.06 7.09
C PHE A 49 -7.27 -1.25 6.44
N VAL A 50 -6.68 -1.55 5.28
CA VAL A 50 -6.89 -2.77 4.50
C VAL A 50 -5.60 -3.59 4.55
N PRO A 51 -5.61 -4.76 5.22
CA PRO A 51 -4.46 -5.65 5.22
C PRO A 51 -4.32 -6.33 3.86
N PHE A 52 -3.10 -6.60 3.42
CA PHE A 52 -2.86 -7.22 2.10
C PHE A 52 -3.54 -8.58 1.94
N VAL A 53 -3.72 -9.34 3.03
CA VAL A 53 -4.43 -10.62 3.00
C VAL A 53 -5.88 -10.45 2.52
N THR A 54 -6.54 -9.34 2.86
CA THR A 54 -7.90 -9.04 2.37
C THR A 54 -7.88 -8.82 0.86
N MET A 55 -6.90 -8.07 0.35
CA MET A 55 -6.75 -7.85 -1.10
C MET A 55 -6.48 -9.15 -1.87
N ILE A 56 -5.78 -10.12 -1.27
CA ILE A 56 -5.46 -11.40 -1.92
C ILE A 56 -6.66 -12.36 -1.90
N VAL A 57 -7.40 -12.42 -0.79
CA VAL A 57 -8.47 -13.42 -0.56
C VAL A 57 -9.82 -12.94 -1.09
N GLU A 58 -10.09 -11.64 -1.00
CA GLU A 58 -11.37 -11.03 -1.36
C GLU A 58 -11.32 -10.23 -2.67
N ALA A 59 -10.31 -10.46 -3.53
CA ALA A 59 -10.16 -9.77 -4.80
C ALA A 59 -11.41 -9.96 -5.71
N THR A 60 -12.40 -9.08 -5.54
CA THR A 60 -13.49 -8.88 -6.50
C THR A 60 -13.12 -7.84 -7.55
N VAL A 61 -12.02 -7.10 -7.33
CA VAL A 61 -11.45 -6.07 -8.20
C VAL A 61 -9.95 -6.33 -8.30
N ASP A 62 -9.41 -6.30 -9.53
CA ASP A 62 -7.98 -6.46 -9.79
C ASP A 62 -7.25 -5.14 -9.47
N TYR A 63 -6.58 -5.09 -8.32
CA TYR A 63 -5.71 -3.97 -7.97
C TYR A 63 -4.28 -4.22 -8.43
N THR A 64 -3.65 -3.19 -8.98
CA THR A 64 -2.20 -3.17 -9.24
C THR A 64 -1.50 -2.29 -8.22
N LEU A 65 -0.43 -2.80 -7.62
CA LEU A 65 0.45 -2.05 -6.72
C LEU A 65 1.75 -1.68 -7.43
N GLU A 66 2.18 -0.43 -7.29
CA GLU A 66 3.47 0.07 -7.76
C GLU A 66 4.16 0.85 -6.65
N ILE A 67 5.40 0.48 -6.32
CA ILE A 67 6.21 1.27 -5.39
C ILE A 67 6.68 2.53 -6.11
N ILE A 68 6.37 3.70 -5.53
CA ILE A 68 6.76 5.00 -6.09
C ILE A 68 7.80 5.73 -5.24
N SER A 69 7.85 5.46 -3.92
CA SER A 69 8.88 5.97 -3.01
C SER A 69 8.87 5.22 -1.66
N ASN A 70 9.48 5.81 -0.63
CA ASN A 70 9.25 5.46 0.77
C ASN A 70 9.12 6.73 1.64
N ILE A 71 8.59 6.56 2.85
CA ILE A 71 8.36 7.64 3.83
C ILE A 71 9.62 8.40 4.26
N HIS A 72 10.82 7.83 4.06
CA HIS A 72 12.08 8.49 4.42
C HIS A 72 12.62 9.35 3.28
N ALA A 73 12.33 8.99 2.02
CA ALA A 73 12.77 9.70 0.84
C ALA A 73 11.80 10.83 0.45
N ASN A 74 10.49 10.58 0.57
CA ASN A 74 9.44 11.50 0.14
C ASN A 74 8.28 11.52 1.16
N PRO A 75 8.52 12.01 2.40
CA PRO A 75 7.48 12.09 3.43
C PRO A 75 6.26 12.92 2.99
N GLU A 76 6.45 13.91 2.11
CA GLU A 76 5.40 14.79 1.59
C GLU A 76 4.31 14.05 0.81
N LEU A 77 4.59 12.85 0.28
CA LEU A 77 3.60 12.06 -0.48
C LEU A 77 2.51 11.47 0.41
N VAL A 78 2.71 11.47 1.74
CA VAL A 78 1.77 10.93 2.71
C VAL A 78 1.41 11.95 3.80
N GLU A 79 1.88 13.19 3.69
CA GLU A 79 1.45 14.31 4.55
C GLU A 79 -0.04 14.62 4.28
N GLY A 80 -0.92 14.15 5.16
CA GLY A 80 -2.37 14.33 5.05
C GLY A 80 -3.17 13.02 5.01
N VAL A 81 -2.50 11.87 4.90
CA VAL A 81 -3.12 10.56 5.18
C VAL A 81 -3.18 10.44 6.71
N GLU A 82 -4.26 10.92 7.32
CA GLU A 82 -4.39 11.00 8.77
C GLU A 82 -4.23 9.62 9.42
N ASN A 83 -3.31 9.54 10.37
CA ASN A 83 -3.13 8.39 11.26
C ASN A 83 -4.22 8.45 12.35
N GLU A 84 -5.45 8.08 12.01
CA GLU A 84 -6.42 7.64 13.02
C GLU A 84 -6.24 6.14 13.34
#